data_AF-A0A969ZCX4-F1
#
_entry.id   AF-A0A969ZCX4-F1
#
_cell.length_a   1.000
_cell.length_b   1.000
_cell.length_c   1.000
_cell.angle_alpha   90.00
_cell.angle_beta   90.00
_cell.angle_gamma   90.00
#
_symmetry.space_group_name_H-M   'P 1'
#
loop_
_entity.id
_entity.type
_entity.pdbx_description
1 polymer ?
#
loop_
_entity_poly.entity_id
_entity_poly.type
_entity_poly.pdbx_seq_one_letter_code
_entity_poly.pdbx_strand_id
1 'polypeptide(L)'
;MNSNMKSLVKFSGYISLIVYFCLVILKKPIDLIEYIELLSESVGLVIFIVLTYEKWLWRFNPLIKTPKFKKEYSGLLKYNYGGTLGEKEVEISIKQTLLSTRIKIKTDEIISKSITSEMLEEDGEYVLYYSYKTNPLSEYSDKNPIQFGTCRLLIDDVEQFQGQYWTSSKTIGDLYFKAKI
;
A
#
# COMPACT_ATOMS: atom_id res chain seq x y z
N MET A 1 0.84 -3.56 -16.88
CA MET A 1 0.66 -4.54 -15.77
C MET A 1 1.75 -4.31 -14.74
N ASN A 2 1.36 -3.76 -13.58
CA ASN A 2 2.23 -3.45 -12.43
C ASN A 2 3.14 -4.66 -12.08
N SER A 3 4.39 -4.41 -11.70
CA SER A 3 5.39 -5.45 -11.37
C SER A 3 4.89 -6.42 -10.30
N ASN A 4 4.17 -5.91 -9.29
CA ASN A 4 3.60 -6.73 -8.22
C ASN A 4 2.47 -7.64 -8.72
N MET A 5 1.66 -7.15 -9.65
CA MET A 5 0.63 -7.97 -10.30
C MET A 5 1.26 -9.10 -11.13
N LYS A 6 2.36 -8.83 -11.85
CA LYS A 6 3.13 -9.88 -12.54
C LYS A 6 3.64 -10.93 -11.56
N SER A 7 4.18 -10.51 -10.42
CA SER A 7 4.69 -11.44 -9.41
C SER A 7 3.58 -12.29 -8.78
N LEU A 8 2.41 -11.71 -8.52
CA LEU A 8 1.27 -12.44 -7.97
C LEU A 8 0.76 -13.51 -8.95
N VAL A 9 0.66 -13.18 -10.24
CA VAL A 9 0.25 -14.13 -11.28
C VAL A 9 1.24 -15.28 -11.43
N LYS A 10 2.55 -15.00 -11.36
CA LYS A 10 3.57 -16.05 -11.34
C LYS A 10 3.42 -16.95 -10.11
N PHE A 11 3.27 -16.35 -8.92
CA PHE A 11 3.06 -17.08 -7.68
C PHE A 11 1.81 -17.97 -7.73
N SER A 12 0.68 -17.45 -8.24
CA SER A 12 -0.55 -18.23 -8.39
C SER A 12 -0.37 -19.39 -9.36
N GLY A 13 0.38 -19.22 -10.46
CA GLY A 13 0.67 -20.31 -11.39
C GLY A 13 1.45 -21.46 -10.73
N TYR A 14 2.52 -21.13 -10.01
CA TYR A 14 3.33 -22.13 -9.32
C TYR A 14 2.56 -22.85 -8.21
N ILE A 15 1.81 -22.11 -7.39
CA ILE A 15 1.07 -22.71 -6.27
C ILE A 15 -0.06 -23.61 -6.76
N SER A 16 -0.72 -23.27 -7.89
CA SER A 16 -1.74 -24.14 -8.50
C SER A 16 -1.20 -25.51 -8.85
N LEU A 17 -0.03 -25.56 -9.50
CA LEU A 17 0.60 -26.84 -9.84
C LEU A 17 0.96 -27.63 -8.58
N ILE A 18 1.60 -26.97 -7.61
CA ILE A 18 2.04 -27.61 -6.36
C ILE A 18 0.83 -28.20 -5.61
N VAL A 19 -0.22 -27.42 -5.39
CA VAL A 19 -1.41 -27.87 -4.66
C VAL A 19 -2.08 -29.04 -5.37
N TYR A 20 -2.26 -28.96 -6.69
CA TYR A 20 -2.85 -30.04 -7.47
C TYR A 20 -2.02 -31.34 -7.38
N PHE A 21 -0.70 -31.27 -7.59
CA PHE A 21 0.17 -32.44 -7.47
C PHE A 21 0.16 -33.03 -6.05
N CYS A 22 0.16 -32.18 -5.02
CA CYS A 22 0.03 -32.64 -3.63
C CYS A 22 -1.29 -33.40 -3.40
N LEU A 23 -2.41 -32.89 -3.91
CA LEU A 23 -3.71 -33.57 -3.79
C LEU A 23 -3.74 -34.91 -4.52
N VAL A 24 -3.17 -34.99 -5.72
CA VAL A 24 -3.05 -36.24 -6.48
C VAL A 24 -2.23 -37.28 -5.72
N ILE A 25 -1.09 -36.88 -5.14
CA ILE A 25 -0.23 -37.77 -4.35
C ILE A 25 -0.94 -38.26 -3.09
N LEU A 26 -1.69 -37.39 -2.42
CA LEU A 26 -2.37 -37.70 -1.16
C LEU A 26 -3.61 -38.57 -1.35
N LYS A 27 -4.46 -38.24 -2.32
CA LYS A 27 -5.75 -38.94 -2.53
C LYS A 27 -5.65 -40.13 -3.47
N LYS A 28 -4.59 -40.22 -4.29
CA LYS A 28 -4.31 -41.32 -5.22
C LYS A 28 -5.54 -41.69 -6.08
N PRO A 29 -6.04 -40.75 -6.89
CA PRO A 29 -7.22 -40.97 -7.72
C PRO A 29 -7.02 -42.11 -8.72
N ILE A 30 -8.07 -42.89 -8.96
CA ILE A 30 -8.04 -44.13 -9.77
C ILE A 30 -8.58 -43.88 -11.18
N ASP A 31 -9.61 -43.04 -11.34
CA ASP A 31 -10.25 -42.75 -12.62
C ASP A 31 -10.21 -41.26 -12.99
N LEU A 32 -10.61 -40.96 -14.24
CA LEU A 32 -10.58 -39.60 -14.79
C LEU A 32 -11.53 -38.63 -14.06
N ILE A 33 -12.63 -39.13 -13.48
CA ILE A 33 -13.61 -38.30 -12.79
C ILE A 33 -12.99 -37.77 -11.49
N GLU A 34 -12.33 -38.64 -10.73
CA GLU A 34 -11.63 -38.25 -9.50
C GLU A 34 -10.52 -37.23 -9.76
N TYR A 35 -9.78 -37.34 -10.87
CA TYR A 35 -8.81 -36.30 -11.27
C TYR A 35 -9.48 -34.94 -11.54
N ILE A 36 -10.64 -34.92 -12.18
CA ILE A 36 -11.38 -33.68 -12.46
C ILE A 36 -11.96 -33.08 -11.17
N GLU A 37 -12.44 -33.92 -10.25
CA GLU A 37 -12.90 -33.46 -8.93
C GLU A 37 -11.77 -32.77 -8.15
N LEU A 38 -10.56 -33.35 -8.17
CA LEU A 38 -9.38 -32.75 -7.54
C LEU A 38 -8.99 -31.39 -8.14
N LEU A 39 -9.23 -31.15 -9.43
CA LEU A 39 -9.02 -29.82 -10.02
C LEU A 39 -9.93 -28.80 -9.33
N SER A 40 -11.21 -29.12 -9.17
CA SER A 40 -12.17 -28.22 -8.53
C SER A 40 -11.82 -27.93 -7.06
N GLU A 41 -11.38 -28.95 -6.33
CA GLU A 41 -10.94 -28.81 -4.94
C GLU A 41 -9.66 -27.97 -4.82
N SER A 42 -8.71 -28.16 -5.75
CA SER A 42 -7.45 -27.41 -5.77
C SER A 42 -7.67 -25.91 -5.94
N VAL A 43 -8.67 -25.49 -6.72
CA VAL A 43 -8.97 -24.07 -6.95
C VAL A 43 -9.32 -23.36 -5.64
N GLY A 44 -10.13 -23.97 -4.79
CA GLY A 44 -10.51 -23.39 -3.50
C GLY A 44 -9.31 -23.15 -2.59
N LEU A 45 -8.43 -24.15 -2.47
CA LEU A 45 -7.19 -24.05 -1.69
C LEU A 45 -6.24 -22.99 -2.24
N VAL A 46 -6.07 -22.96 -3.57
CA VAL A 46 -5.22 -21.98 -4.24
C VAL A 46 -5.71 -20.56 -3.98
N ILE A 47 -7.02 -20.29 -4.12
CA ILE A 47 -7.59 -18.96 -3.86
C ILE A 47 -7.27 -18.52 -2.43
N PHE A 48 -7.47 -19.40 -1.45
CA PHE A 48 -7.16 -19.09 -0.05
C PHE A 48 -5.68 -18.74 0.16
N ILE A 49 -4.77 -19.51 -0.44
CA ILE A 49 -3.32 -19.28 -0.34
C ILE A 49 -2.93 -17.96 -1.03
N VAL A 50 -3.45 -17.70 -2.23
CA VAL A 50 -3.18 -16.48 -2.99
C VAL A 50 -3.67 -15.24 -2.26
N LEU A 51 -4.88 -15.26 -1.68
CA LEU A 51 -5.39 -14.14 -0.88
C LEU A 51 -4.56 -13.89 0.39
N THR A 52 -4.15 -14.96 1.06
CA THR A 52 -3.27 -14.87 2.25
C THR A 52 -1.88 -14.32 1.85
N TYR A 53 -1.38 -14.74 0.70
CA TYR A 53 -0.11 -14.26 0.16
C TYR A 53 -0.17 -12.79 -0.21
N GLU A 54 -1.19 -12.35 -0.95
CA GLU A 54 -1.39 -10.96 -1.36
C GLU A 54 -1.50 -10.02 -0.15
N LYS A 55 -2.19 -10.44 0.91
CA LYS A 55 -2.36 -9.63 2.11
C LYS A 55 -1.11 -9.56 2.98
N TRP A 56 -0.44 -10.70 3.21
CA TRP A 56 0.58 -10.80 4.27
C TRP A 56 1.87 -11.50 3.87
N LEU A 57 1.81 -12.70 3.28
CA LEU A 57 3.02 -13.54 3.13
C LEU A 57 4.04 -12.96 2.14
N TRP A 58 3.61 -12.12 1.20
CA TRP A 58 4.50 -11.44 0.26
C TRP A 58 5.61 -10.63 0.96
N ARG A 59 5.37 -10.14 2.18
CA ARG A 59 6.36 -9.38 2.96
C ARG A 59 7.62 -10.19 3.28
N PHE A 60 7.53 -11.52 3.28
CA PHE A 60 8.66 -12.42 3.51
C PHE A 60 9.37 -12.84 2.21
N ASN A 61 8.80 -12.52 1.05
CA ASN A 61 9.41 -12.88 -0.23
C ASN A 61 10.57 -11.91 -0.56
N PRO A 62 11.82 -12.40 -0.73
CA PRO A 62 12.96 -11.57 -1.09
C PRO A 62 12.95 -11.12 -2.55
N LEU A 63 12.16 -11.77 -3.41
CA LEU A 63 12.04 -11.42 -4.83
C LEU A 63 11.17 -10.17 -5.06
N ILE A 64 10.35 -9.80 -4.07
CA ILE A 64 9.55 -8.56 -4.11
C ILE A 64 10.43 -7.42 -3.60
N LYS A 65 10.81 -6.54 -4.53
CA LYS A 65 11.65 -5.36 -4.24
C LYS A 65 10.88 -4.17 -3.67
N THR A 66 9.55 -4.18 -3.75
CA THR A 66 8.72 -3.09 -3.23
C THR A 66 9.02 -2.82 -1.75
N PRO A 67 9.28 -1.56 -1.36
CA PRO A 67 9.49 -1.16 0.03
C PRO A 67 8.40 -1.68 0.97
N LYS A 68 8.83 -2.21 2.12
CA LYS A 68 7.95 -2.83 3.12
C LYS A 68 7.74 -1.85 4.28
N PHE A 69 6.70 -1.04 4.19
CA PHE A 69 6.43 -0.01 5.20
C PHE A 69 6.05 -0.60 6.56
N LYS A 70 6.43 0.12 7.62
CA LYS A 70 5.86 -0.03 8.96
C LYS A 70 4.43 0.50 8.99
N LYS A 71 3.71 0.24 10.08
CA LYS A 71 2.29 0.63 10.20
C LYS A 71 2.11 2.08 10.61
N GLU A 72 2.99 2.59 11.47
CA GLU A 72 2.83 3.89 12.12
C GLU A 72 4.12 4.72 11.99
N TYR A 73 3.95 5.99 11.68
CA TYR A 73 5.02 6.98 11.57
C TYR A 73 4.60 8.27 12.30
N SER A 74 5.58 8.93 12.89
CA SER A 74 5.50 10.36 13.24
C SER A 74 6.02 11.18 12.08
N GLY A 75 5.51 12.38 11.88
CA GLY A 75 6.01 13.25 10.84
C GLY A 75 5.87 14.73 11.12
N LEU A 76 6.49 15.50 10.25
CA LEU A 76 6.41 16.95 10.21
C LEU A 76 5.90 17.38 8.84
N LEU A 77 4.85 18.18 8.83
CA LEU A 77 4.27 18.78 7.64
C LEU A 77 4.65 20.25 7.62
N LYS A 78 5.44 20.66 6.63
CA LYS A 78 5.77 22.06 6.37
C LYS A 78 4.87 22.57 5.26
N TYR A 79 4.21 23.70 5.45
CA TYR A 79 3.27 24.24 4.48
C TYR A 79 3.60 25.67 4.08
N ASN A 80 3.33 26.00 2.83
CA ASN A 80 3.26 27.36 2.32
C ASN A 80 1.85 27.61 1.79
N TYR A 81 1.11 28.50 2.45
CA TYR A 81 -0.20 28.94 2.00
C TYR A 81 -0.19 30.44 1.73
N GLY A 82 -0.22 30.82 0.46
CA GLY A 82 -0.23 32.24 0.05
C GLY A 82 0.98 33.03 0.56
N GLY A 83 2.16 32.40 0.69
CA GLY A 83 3.37 33.03 1.22
C GLY A 83 3.55 32.89 2.73
N THR A 84 2.54 32.36 3.45
CA THR A 84 2.65 32.09 4.88
C THR A 84 3.24 30.71 5.09
N LEU A 85 4.43 30.67 5.70
CA LEU A 85 5.10 29.42 6.08
C LEU A 85 4.64 28.98 7.47
N GLY A 86 4.48 27.67 7.64
CA GLY A 86 4.21 27.07 8.93
C GLY A 86 4.55 25.59 8.94
N GLU A 87 4.55 25.01 10.14
CA GLU A 87 4.89 23.61 10.36
C GLU A 87 3.87 22.99 11.33
N LYS A 88 3.61 21.69 11.16
CA LYS A 88 2.67 20.95 11.99
C LYS A 88 3.12 19.51 12.19
N GLU A 89 3.02 19.02 13.42
CA GLU A 89 3.24 17.60 13.71
C GLU A 89 2.08 16.77 13.17
N VAL A 90 2.42 15.61 12.59
CA VAL A 90 1.43 14.72 11.99
C VAL A 90 1.65 13.28 12.43
N GLU A 91 0.55 12.56 12.64
CA GLU A 91 0.56 11.12 12.82
C GLU A 91 0.17 10.45 11.52
N ILE A 92 0.97 9.49 11.08
CA ILE A 92 0.72 8.77 9.83
C ILE A 92 0.52 7.29 10.13
N SER A 93 -0.51 6.71 9.52
CA SER A 93 -0.69 5.27 9.46
C SER A 93 -0.66 4.78 8.01
N ILE A 94 0.16 3.78 7.73
CA ILE A 94 0.30 3.14 6.41
C ILE A 94 -0.19 1.70 6.48
N LYS A 95 -1.19 1.37 5.65
CA LYS A 95 -1.66 0.00 5.44
C LYS A 95 -1.27 -0.45 4.05
N GLN A 96 -0.52 -1.55 3.95
CA GLN A 96 0.04 -1.99 2.69
C GLN A 96 -0.15 -3.51 2.50
N THR A 97 -0.74 -3.87 1.36
CA THR A 97 -0.77 -5.22 0.77
C THR A 97 0.18 -5.27 -0.43
N LEU A 98 0.31 -6.41 -1.10
CA LEU A 98 1.16 -6.51 -2.29
C LEU A 98 0.66 -5.59 -3.42
N LEU A 99 -0.65 -5.42 -3.56
CA LEU A 99 -1.28 -4.69 -4.66
C LEU A 99 -1.73 -3.27 -4.29
N SER A 100 -1.76 -2.93 -3.00
CA SER A 100 -2.30 -1.63 -2.57
C SER A 100 -1.56 -1.04 -1.39
N THR A 101 -1.46 0.29 -1.38
CA THR A 101 -1.02 1.07 -0.22
C THR A 101 -2.16 2.02 0.16
N ARG A 102 -2.35 2.26 1.45
CA ARG A 102 -3.34 3.20 1.96
C ARG A 102 -2.69 4.03 3.04
N ILE A 103 -2.76 5.34 2.87
CA ILE A 103 -2.12 6.31 3.73
C ILE A 103 -3.22 7.06 4.48
N LYS A 104 -3.06 7.20 5.78
CA LYS A 104 -3.87 8.07 6.63
C LYS A 104 -2.92 9.03 7.34
N ILE A 105 -3.19 10.33 7.22
CA ILE A 105 -2.50 11.37 7.98
C ILE A 105 -3.52 12.01 8.92
N LYS A 106 -3.11 12.24 10.16
CA LYS A 106 -3.90 12.91 11.19
C LYS A 106 -3.08 14.06 11.76
N THR A 107 -3.75 15.19 11.92
CA THR A 107 -3.27 16.34 12.68
C THR A 107 -4.25 16.65 13.80
N ASP A 108 -4.00 17.71 14.55
CA ASP A 108 -4.95 18.34 15.47
C ASP A 108 -6.23 18.85 14.77
N GLU A 109 -6.14 19.26 13.49
CA GLU A 109 -7.28 19.86 12.76
C GLU A 109 -8.00 18.91 11.80
N ILE A 110 -7.25 18.03 11.14
CA ILE A 110 -7.71 17.28 9.97
C ILE A 110 -7.31 15.80 9.99
N ILE A 111 -8.13 14.99 9.32
CA ILE A 111 -7.82 13.61 8.96
C ILE A 111 -7.85 13.47 7.43
N SER A 112 -6.71 13.17 6.86
CA SER A 112 -6.56 12.91 5.42
C SER A 112 -6.41 11.42 5.14
N LYS A 113 -7.14 10.93 4.14
CA LYS A 113 -7.08 9.52 3.70
C LYS A 113 -6.80 9.46 2.21
N SER A 114 -5.89 8.57 1.82
CA SER A 114 -5.62 8.29 0.41
C SER A 114 -6.87 7.74 -0.29
N ILE A 115 -7.16 8.28 -1.46
CA ILE A 115 -8.18 7.79 -2.40
C ILE A 115 -7.54 6.76 -3.33
N THR A 116 -6.38 7.12 -3.88
CA THR A 116 -5.56 6.29 -4.74
C THR A 116 -4.10 6.42 -4.34
N SER A 117 -3.32 5.37 -4.58
CA SER A 117 -1.88 5.39 -4.40
C SER A 117 -1.21 4.46 -5.38
N GLU A 118 -0.02 4.82 -5.83
CA GLU A 118 0.81 3.96 -6.65
C GLU A 118 2.27 4.09 -6.21
N MET A 119 2.94 2.94 -6.16
CA MET A 119 4.37 2.85 -5.91
C MET A 119 5.06 2.57 -7.23
N LEU A 120 5.95 3.49 -7.62
CA LEU A 120 6.69 3.44 -8.87
C LEU A 120 8.18 3.39 -8.58
N GLU A 121 8.93 2.90 -9.56
CA GLU A 121 10.39 2.97 -9.55
C GLU A 121 10.77 4.03 -10.59
N GLU A 122 11.40 5.12 -10.15
CA GLU A 122 11.86 6.25 -10.95
C GLU A 122 13.36 6.41 -10.72
N ASP A 123 14.16 6.37 -11.79
CA ASP A 123 15.62 6.58 -11.73
C ASP A 123 16.37 5.69 -10.70
N GLY A 124 15.84 4.49 -10.44
CA GLY A 124 16.42 3.54 -9.47
C GLY A 124 15.94 3.73 -8.03
N GLU A 125 15.06 4.69 -7.78
CA GLU A 125 14.47 4.98 -6.47
C GLU A 125 12.97 4.64 -6.45
N TYR A 126 12.46 4.27 -5.27
CA TYR A 126 11.03 4.04 -5.11
C TYR A 126 10.31 5.34 -4.78
N VAL A 127 9.25 5.65 -5.51
CA VAL A 127 8.42 6.85 -5.30
C VAL A 127 6.98 6.42 -5.04
N LEU A 128 6.43 6.85 -3.90
CA LEU A 128 5.02 6.68 -3.57
C LEU A 128 4.25 7.94 -3.95
N TYR A 129 3.41 7.81 -4.98
CA TYR A 129 2.41 8.79 -5.32
C TYR A 129 1.09 8.45 -4.65
N TYR A 130 0.43 9.41 -4.03
CA TYR A 130 -0.95 9.21 -3.59
C TYR A 130 -1.75 10.50 -3.62
N SER A 131 -3.01 10.38 -4.00
CA SER A 131 -3.98 11.47 -3.86
C SER A 131 -4.88 11.19 -2.67
N TYR A 132 -5.23 12.23 -1.93
CA TYR A 132 -5.97 12.12 -0.68
C TYR A 132 -7.11 13.13 -0.61
N LYS A 133 -8.09 12.81 0.23
CA LYS A 133 -9.14 13.74 0.67
C LYS A 133 -8.89 14.12 2.12
N THR A 134 -8.82 15.42 2.37
CA THR A 134 -8.80 16.01 3.71
C THR A 134 -10.22 16.05 4.26
N ASN A 135 -10.41 15.60 5.51
CA ASN A 135 -11.66 15.78 6.24
C ASN A 135 -11.34 16.52 7.55
N PRO A 136 -11.73 17.80 7.68
CA PRO A 136 -11.53 18.54 8.91
C PRO A 136 -12.41 18.03 10.06
N LEU A 137 -11.98 18.25 11.29
CA LEU A 137 -12.87 18.20 12.43
C LEU A 137 -13.90 19.32 12.31
N SER A 138 -15.08 19.10 12.89
CA SER A 138 -16.21 20.03 12.73
C SER A 138 -15.89 21.46 13.15
N GLU A 139 -15.05 21.65 14.17
CA GLU A 139 -14.65 22.97 14.68
C GLU A 139 -13.70 23.74 13.73
N TYR A 140 -13.04 23.03 12.81
CA TYR A 140 -12.11 23.61 11.83
C TYR A 140 -12.67 23.63 10.41
N SER A 141 -13.91 23.17 10.19
CA SER A 141 -14.56 23.11 8.87
C SER A 141 -14.48 24.41 8.07
N ASP A 142 -14.73 25.54 8.73
CA ASP A 142 -14.79 26.85 8.06
C ASP A 142 -13.39 27.39 7.72
N LYS A 143 -12.39 27.04 8.54
CA LYS A 143 -10.99 27.49 8.37
C LYS A 143 -10.20 26.58 7.44
N ASN A 144 -10.49 25.29 7.48
CA ASN A 144 -9.78 24.25 6.77
C ASN A 144 -10.78 23.30 6.09
N PRO A 145 -11.47 23.75 5.03
CA PRO A 145 -12.53 22.97 4.39
C PRO A 145 -11.97 21.69 3.76
N ILE A 146 -12.88 20.81 3.33
CA ILE A 146 -12.51 19.61 2.58
C ILE A 146 -11.70 19.98 1.33
N GLN A 147 -10.52 19.38 1.21
CA GLN A 147 -9.60 19.59 0.11
C GLN A 147 -9.15 18.26 -0.49
N PHE A 148 -8.69 18.34 -1.74
CA PHE A 148 -8.00 17.24 -2.41
C PHE A 148 -6.54 17.62 -2.57
N GLY A 149 -5.65 16.67 -2.28
CA GLY A 149 -4.23 16.86 -2.48
C GLY A 149 -3.59 15.64 -3.12
N THR A 150 -2.40 15.85 -3.65
CA THR A 150 -1.52 14.77 -4.10
C THR A 150 -0.17 14.94 -3.43
N CYS A 151 0.46 13.81 -3.16
CA CYS A 151 1.77 13.74 -2.55
C CYS A 151 2.67 12.83 -3.38
N ARG A 152 3.94 13.22 -3.46
CA ARG A 152 5.06 12.48 -4.02
C ARG A 152 6.08 12.26 -2.91
N LEU A 153 6.21 11.02 -2.44
CA LEU A 153 7.16 10.64 -1.41
C LEU A 153 8.30 9.82 -2.03
N LEU A 154 9.54 10.26 -1.82
CA LEU A 154 10.73 9.51 -2.19
C LEU A 154 11.06 8.53 -1.06
N ILE A 155 11.19 7.25 -1.38
CA ILE A 155 11.37 6.15 -0.42
C ILE A 155 12.78 5.57 -0.60
N ASP A 156 13.75 6.23 0.02
CA ASP A 156 15.14 5.82 0.16
C ASP A 156 15.34 4.88 1.35
N ASP A 157 14.72 5.20 2.49
CA ASP A 157 14.69 4.36 3.69
C ASP A 157 13.24 4.18 4.20
N VAL A 158 12.84 2.95 4.49
CA VAL A 158 11.50 2.66 5.03
C VAL A 158 11.32 3.13 6.48
N GLU A 159 12.41 3.41 7.17
CA GLU A 159 12.42 3.98 8.52
C GLU A 159 12.23 5.50 8.49
N GLN A 160 12.74 6.18 7.47
CA GLN A 160 12.70 7.63 7.32
C GLN A 160 12.64 8.02 5.85
N PHE A 161 11.63 8.78 5.47
CA PHE A 161 11.48 9.22 4.09
C PHE A 161 10.77 10.56 4.03
N GLN A 162 10.89 11.24 2.89
CA GLN A 162 10.36 12.59 2.73
C GLN A 162 9.78 12.81 1.35
N GLY A 163 9.06 13.91 1.20
CA GLY A 163 8.55 14.30 -0.10
C GLY A 163 7.74 15.56 -0.06
N GLN A 164 6.96 15.75 -1.12
CA GLN A 164 6.23 16.98 -1.38
C GLN A 164 4.76 16.70 -1.52
N TYR A 165 3.93 17.67 -1.18
CA TYR A 165 2.50 17.63 -1.44
C TYR A 165 2.00 18.95 -1.97
N TRP A 166 0.87 18.88 -2.68
CA TRP A 166 0.14 20.04 -3.15
C TRP A 166 -1.37 19.78 -3.07
N THR A 167 -2.14 20.84 -2.85
CA THR A 167 -3.60 20.75 -2.66
C THR A 167 -4.37 21.63 -3.64
N SER A 168 -5.67 21.37 -3.75
CA SER A 168 -6.62 22.19 -4.49
C SER A 168 -6.73 23.63 -3.99
N SER A 169 -6.30 23.91 -2.76
CA SER A 169 -6.22 25.27 -2.20
C SER A 169 -4.92 25.99 -2.54
N LYS A 170 -4.09 25.45 -3.45
CA LYS A 170 -2.77 25.97 -3.80
C LYS A 170 -1.77 25.98 -2.64
N THR A 171 -2.02 25.16 -1.61
CA THR A 171 -1.02 24.89 -0.58
C THR A 171 0.00 23.93 -1.17
N ILE A 172 1.29 24.26 -1.02
CA ILE A 172 2.40 23.37 -1.38
C ILE A 172 3.27 23.23 -0.14
N GLY A 173 3.86 22.06 0.04
CA GLY A 173 4.69 21.83 1.21
C GLY A 173 5.49 20.55 1.15
N ASP A 174 6.28 20.35 2.19
CA ASP A 174 7.12 19.18 2.38
C ASP A 174 6.58 18.33 3.52
N LEU A 175 6.77 17.02 3.42
CA LEU A 175 6.43 16.06 4.45
C LEU A 175 7.67 15.23 4.79
N TYR A 176 7.86 15.01 6.09
CA TYR A 176 8.93 14.20 6.64
C TYR A 176 8.31 13.10 7.50
N PHE A 177 8.69 11.85 7.27
CA PHE A 177 8.16 10.68 7.96
C PHE A 177 9.29 9.99 8.70
N LYS A 178 9.01 9.56 9.92
CA LYS A 178 9.91 8.77 10.76
C LYS A 178 9.11 7.67 11.45
N ALA A 179 9.54 6.43 11.28
CA ALA A 179 8.88 5.27 11.85
C ALA A 179 8.78 5.40 13.38
N LYS A 180 7.61 5.06 13.93
CA LYS A 180 7.49 4.88 15.38
C LYS A 180 8.19 3.56 15.77
N ILE A 181 8.91 3.58 16.88
CA ILE A 181 9.58 2.42 17.47
C ILE A 181 8.52 1.45 17.98
#